data_AF-A0A4P9Z0B6-F1
#
_entry.id   AF-A0A4P9Z0B6-F1
#
_cell.length_a   1.000
_cell.length_b   1.000
_cell.length_c   1.000
_cell.angle_alpha   90.00
_cell.angle_beta   90.00
_cell.angle_gamma   90.00
#
_symmetry.space_group_name_H-M   'P 1'
#
loop_
_entity.id
_entity.type
_entity.pdbx_description
1 polymer ?
#
loop_
_entity_poly.entity_id
_entity_poly.type
_entity_poly.pdbx_seq_one_letter_code
_entity_poly.pdbx_strand_id
1 'polypeptide(L)'
;VKIAQVDRTRREAVYVIDFTTNLRQYKQSSYVGVRREYSEFARLYQHLVAAYPGCITPTLPSPRSSATDVAWNDEEVSAALEQFLGRVAVHPMLCVDILLQQFIEQDTTARMTALSSPQLAPVKPRQLPGADSPFYTKQQMLAQTTEKEMSMGSRAVEKMAQMRKGLVVAHVDLASKAVHMGGTEDDPPLANGLSKLGKCLQEVGDIHQLQAETEAVVLGDFLNYQMHNAHCVYEVLDNRKQLFEDHATAVERVEKRKHTLQQLKSSVNIRQERVNDAVAELEEVS
;
A
#
# COMPACT_ATOMS: atom_id res chain seq x y z
N VAL A 1 1.27 17.24 -2.09
CA VAL A 1 2.54 16.57 -1.71
C VAL A 1 3.35 16.40 -2.97
N LYS A 2 4.62 16.77 -2.97
CA LYS A 2 5.54 16.59 -4.10
C LYS A 2 6.89 16.15 -3.56
N ILE A 3 7.50 15.13 -4.16
CA ILE A 3 8.88 14.74 -3.90
C ILE A 3 9.73 15.46 -4.92
N ALA A 4 10.58 16.36 -4.45
CA ALA A 4 11.41 17.21 -5.28
C ALA A 4 12.74 16.54 -5.65
N GLN A 5 13.26 15.69 -4.76
CA GLN A 5 14.58 15.05 -4.93
C GLN A 5 14.67 13.75 -4.12
N VAL A 6 15.47 12.81 -4.62
CA VAL A 6 15.93 11.63 -3.88
C VAL A 6 17.44 11.75 -3.64
N ASP A 7 17.86 11.65 -2.39
CA ASP A 7 19.26 11.65 -1.97
C ASP A 7 19.71 10.23 -1.62
N ARG A 8 20.66 9.71 -2.39
CA ARG A 8 21.26 8.37 -2.25
C ARG A 8 22.67 8.38 -1.64
N THR A 9 23.10 9.49 -1.04
CA THR A 9 24.42 9.56 -0.37
C THR A 9 24.50 8.66 0.87
N ARG A 10 23.34 8.30 1.45
CA ARG A 10 23.21 7.40 2.58
C ARG A 10 22.90 5.97 2.13
N ARG A 11 22.99 5.04 3.08
CA ARG A 11 22.63 3.63 2.87
C ARG A 11 21.15 3.45 2.46
N GLU A 12 20.27 4.23 3.07
CA GLU A 12 18.85 4.28 2.70
C GLU A 12 18.59 5.58 1.91
N ALA A 13 17.74 5.50 0.89
CA ALA A 13 17.38 6.67 0.09
C ALA A 13 16.55 7.65 0.95
N VAL A 14 16.89 8.93 0.86
CA VAL A 14 16.20 10.02 1.56
C VAL A 14 15.40 10.83 0.55
N TYR A 15 14.09 10.89 0.73
CA TYR A 15 13.16 11.65 -0.10
C TYR A 15 13.02 13.05 0.45
N VAL A 16 13.16 14.06 -0.41
CA VAL A 16 12.96 15.48 -0.09
C VAL A 16 11.57 15.87 -0.56
N ILE A 17 10.69 16.21 0.38
CA ILE A 17 9.25 16.29 0.18
C ILE A 17 8.72 17.68 0.54
N ASP A 18 7.88 18.21 -0.34
CA ASP A 18 7.14 19.43 -0.16
C ASP A 18 5.67 19.11 0.15
N PHE A 19 5.17 19.68 1.24
CA PHE A 19 3.79 19.53 1.70
C PHE A 19 3.08 20.88 1.69
N THR A 20 1.81 20.85 1.29
CA THR A 20 0.88 21.97 1.37
C THR A 20 -0.40 21.49 2.01
N THR A 21 -0.91 22.21 3.00
CA THR A 21 -2.09 21.80 3.77
C THR A 21 -2.98 23.00 4.09
N ASN A 22 -4.28 22.76 4.14
CA ASN A 22 -5.29 23.70 4.63
C ASN A 22 -5.84 23.30 6.01
N LEU A 23 -5.33 22.21 6.60
CA LEU A 23 -5.77 21.70 7.89
C LEU A 23 -5.16 22.53 9.02
N ARG A 24 -6.02 23.04 9.91
CA ARG A 24 -5.62 23.93 11.03
C ARG A 24 -4.81 23.26 12.12
N GLN A 25 -4.77 21.93 12.15
CA GLN A 25 -3.98 21.17 13.12
C GLN A 25 -2.47 21.34 12.91
N TYR A 26 -2.04 21.67 11.68
CA TYR A 26 -0.64 21.87 11.34
C TYR A 26 -0.17 23.28 11.70
N LYS A 27 1.08 23.41 12.14
CA LYS A 27 1.70 24.70 12.51
C LYS A 27 1.84 25.67 11.32
N GLN A 28 2.03 25.14 10.12
CA GLN A 28 2.25 25.90 8.90
C GLN A 28 1.37 25.36 7.76
N SER A 29 1.06 26.20 6.78
CA SER A 29 0.32 25.79 5.58
C SER A 29 1.22 25.19 4.48
N SER A 30 2.53 25.37 4.59
CA SER A 30 3.53 24.90 3.63
C SER A 30 4.79 24.43 4.37
N TYR A 31 5.29 23.26 4.01
CA TYR A 31 6.55 22.70 4.48
C TYR A 31 7.37 22.33 3.25
N VAL A 32 8.60 22.83 3.17
CA VAL A 32 9.47 22.65 1.99
C VAL A 32 10.73 21.92 2.41
N GLY A 33 11.14 20.94 1.61
CA GLY A 33 12.39 20.22 1.84
C GLY A 33 12.37 19.25 3.02
N VAL A 34 11.20 18.74 3.42
CA VAL A 34 11.08 17.75 4.50
C VAL A 34 11.75 16.46 4.06
N ARG A 35 12.78 16.03 4.78
CA ARG A 35 13.57 14.84 4.43
C ARG A 35 12.97 13.61 5.10
N ARG A 36 12.77 12.51 4.38
CA ARG A 36 12.31 11.24 4.97
C ARG A 36 12.99 10.02 4.38
N GLU A 37 13.39 9.08 5.21
CA GLU A 37 13.86 7.76 4.80
C GLU A 37 12.67 6.82 4.56
N TYR A 38 12.81 5.83 3.66
CA TYR A 38 11.73 4.89 3.37
C TYR A 38 11.22 4.17 4.63
N SER A 39 12.13 3.82 5.56
CA SER A 39 11.81 3.24 6.87
C SER A 39 10.88 4.12 7.74
N GLU A 40 10.85 5.43 7.52
CA GLU A 40 9.89 6.35 8.18
C GLU A 40 8.48 6.21 7.59
N PHE A 41 8.37 6.05 6.28
CA PHE A 41 7.08 5.74 5.63
C PHE A 41 6.56 4.38 6.10
N ALA A 42 7.43 3.38 6.22
CA ALA A 42 7.07 2.05 6.73
C ALA A 42 6.54 2.12 8.17
N ARG A 43 7.17 2.90 9.04
CA ARG A 43 6.69 3.13 10.41
C ARG A 43 5.34 3.84 10.44
N LEU A 44 5.16 4.89 9.62
CA LEU A 44 3.88 5.58 9.49
C LEU A 44 2.78 4.62 9.03
N TYR A 45 3.05 3.82 7.98
CA TYR A 45 2.11 2.84 7.46
C TYR A 45 1.70 1.80 8.50
N GLN A 46 2.67 1.19 9.19
CA GLN A 46 2.41 0.20 10.24
C GLN A 46 1.57 0.78 11.38
N HIS A 47 1.85 2.01 11.80
CA HIS A 47 1.03 2.71 12.79
C HIS A 47 -0.38 2.92 12.29
N LEU A 48 -0.58 3.44 11.07
CA LEU A 48 -1.92 3.70 10.53
C LEU A 48 -2.76 2.41 10.45
N VAL A 49 -2.16 1.29 10.03
CA VAL A 49 -2.84 -0.02 9.99
C VAL A 49 -3.26 -0.47 11.39
N ALA A 50 -2.37 -0.35 12.38
CA ALA A 50 -2.64 -0.76 13.75
C ALA A 50 -3.63 0.16 14.49
N ALA A 51 -3.53 1.47 14.25
CA ALA A 51 -4.32 2.51 14.91
C ALA A 51 -5.75 2.60 14.35
N TYR A 52 -5.95 2.23 13.07
CA TYR A 52 -7.23 2.32 12.38
C TYR A 52 -7.61 0.98 11.71
N PRO A 53 -7.80 -0.12 12.48
CA PRO A 53 -8.05 -1.46 11.92
C PRO A 53 -9.33 -1.56 11.09
N GLY A 54 -10.29 -0.65 11.31
CA GLY A 54 -11.52 -0.54 10.53
C GLY A 54 -11.41 0.31 9.26
N CYS A 55 -10.24 0.87 8.93
CA CYS A 55 -10.03 1.74 7.77
C CYS A 55 -9.14 1.09 6.72
N ILE A 56 -9.47 1.34 5.45
CA ILE A 56 -8.62 0.93 4.34
C ILE A 56 -7.44 1.91 4.29
N THR A 57 -6.30 1.46 4.81
CA THR A 57 -5.05 2.21 4.72
C THR A 57 -4.45 1.99 3.32
N PRO A 58 -4.11 3.05 2.56
CA PRO A 58 -3.46 2.88 1.26
C PRO A 58 -2.18 2.06 1.41
N THR A 59 -1.96 1.07 0.55
CA THR A 59 -0.76 0.24 0.61
C THR A 59 0.49 1.11 0.41
N LEU A 60 1.49 0.88 1.26
CA LEU A 60 2.83 1.44 1.08
C LEU A 60 3.49 0.85 -0.19
N PRO A 61 3.88 1.68 -1.18
CA PRO A 61 4.58 1.21 -2.38
C PRO A 61 5.93 0.59 -2.03
N SER A 62 6.39 -0.37 -2.84
CA SER A 62 7.73 -0.97 -2.71
C SER A 62 8.84 0.09 -2.73
N PRO A 63 9.93 -0.07 -1.96
CA PRO A 63 11.08 0.85 -2.00
C PRO A 63 11.88 0.75 -3.30
N ARG A 64 11.51 -0.18 -4.20
CA ARG A 64 12.15 -0.45 -5.48
C ARG A 64 11.11 -0.86 -6.51
N SER A 65 11.23 -0.32 -7.71
CA SER A 65 10.51 -0.71 -8.92
C SER A 65 11.26 -1.82 -9.68
N SER A 66 10.67 -2.32 -10.75
CA SER A 66 11.32 -3.23 -11.69
C SER A 66 12.32 -2.54 -12.63
N ALA A 67 12.49 -1.22 -12.52
CA ALA A 67 13.38 -0.46 -13.40
C ALA A 67 14.84 -0.84 -13.14
N THR A 68 15.58 -1.04 -14.23
CA THR A 68 17.02 -1.33 -14.21
C THR A 68 17.84 -0.05 -14.00
N ASP A 69 17.37 1.07 -14.56
CA ASP A 69 17.95 2.39 -14.40
C ASP A 69 17.56 3.00 -13.04
N VAL A 70 18.55 3.56 -12.34
CA VAL A 70 18.38 4.13 -11.00
C VAL A 70 17.50 5.39 -11.01
N ALA A 71 17.66 6.26 -12.01
CA ALA A 71 16.89 7.50 -12.13
C ALA A 71 15.42 7.18 -12.43
N TRP A 72 15.17 6.25 -13.35
CA TRP A 72 13.80 5.81 -13.63
C TRP A 72 13.18 5.13 -12.41
N ASN A 73 13.93 4.29 -11.70
CA ASN A 73 13.47 3.70 -10.43
C ASN A 73 13.09 4.77 -9.40
N ASP A 74 13.91 5.81 -9.24
CA ASP A 74 13.66 6.88 -8.28
C ASP A 74 12.42 7.69 -8.65
N GLU A 75 12.17 7.92 -9.93
CA GLU A 75 10.97 8.58 -10.43
C GLU A 75 9.71 7.76 -10.11
N GLU A 76 9.71 6.45 -10.42
CA GLU A 76 8.58 5.56 -10.17
C GLU A 76 8.26 5.43 -8.67
N VAL A 77 9.28 5.19 -7.85
CA VAL A 77 9.10 5.07 -6.39
C VAL A 77 8.64 6.41 -5.80
N SER A 78 9.19 7.54 -6.25
CA SER A 78 8.75 8.86 -5.79
C SER A 78 7.30 9.14 -6.17
N ALA A 79 6.91 8.87 -7.42
CA ALA A 79 5.53 9.02 -7.87
C ALA A 79 4.56 8.16 -7.05
N ALA A 80 4.94 6.91 -6.75
CA ALA A 80 4.12 6.01 -5.94
C ALA A 80 4.00 6.50 -4.49
N LEU A 81 5.09 6.98 -3.87
CA LEU A 81 5.09 7.54 -2.52
C LEU A 81 4.27 8.84 -2.43
N GLU A 82 4.31 9.70 -3.46
CA GLU A 82 3.44 10.86 -3.58
C GLU A 82 1.97 10.46 -3.60
N GLN A 83 1.61 9.43 -4.37
CA GLN A 83 0.24 8.91 -4.41
C GLN A 83 -0.18 8.33 -3.07
N PHE A 84 0.69 7.56 -2.41
CA PHE A 84 0.45 7.02 -1.07
C PHE A 84 0.14 8.13 -0.06
N LEU A 85 1.03 9.13 0.06
CA LEU A 85 0.85 10.25 0.97
C LEU A 85 -0.38 11.08 0.59
N GLY A 86 -0.64 11.28 -0.69
CA GLY A 86 -1.82 11.97 -1.20
C GLY A 86 -3.11 11.28 -0.76
N ARG A 87 -3.19 9.96 -0.88
CA ARG A 87 -4.35 9.16 -0.44
C ARG A 87 -4.54 9.20 1.08
N VAL A 88 -3.45 9.12 1.85
CA VAL A 88 -3.49 9.26 3.31
C VAL A 88 -4.00 10.65 3.70
N ALA A 89 -3.51 11.70 3.05
CA ALA A 89 -3.85 13.10 3.35
C ALA A 89 -5.29 13.50 3.00
N VAL A 90 -5.96 12.78 2.09
CA VAL A 90 -7.40 13.00 1.79
C VAL A 90 -8.34 12.02 2.50
N HIS A 91 -7.80 11.02 3.19
CA HIS A 91 -8.63 10.05 3.90
C HIS A 91 -9.27 10.71 5.13
N PRO A 92 -10.61 10.63 5.32
CA PRO A 92 -11.34 11.38 6.35
C PRO A 92 -10.84 11.20 7.78
N MET A 93 -10.26 10.04 8.09
CA MET A 93 -9.72 9.71 9.41
C MET A 93 -8.20 9.72 9.50
N LEU A 94 -7.46 9.46 8.41
CA LEU A 94 -6.01 9.31 8.49
C LEU A 94 -5.32 10.68 8.37
N CYS A 95 -5.96 11.65 7.71
CA CYS A 95 -5.42 12.99 7.51
C CYS A 95 -5.27 13.81 8.80
N VAL A 96 -5.97 13.40 9.87
CA VAL A 96 -5.91 14.02 11.20
C VAL A 96 -5.01 13.25 12.17
N ASP A 97 -4.33 12.21 11.70
CA ASP A 97 -3.49 11.37 12.55
C ASP A 97 -2.26 12.14 13.08
N ILE A 98 -1.97 11.94 14.37
CA ILE A 98 -0.88 12.62 15.04
C ILE A 98 0.50 12.18 14.53
N LEU A 99 0.67 10.92 14.15
CA LEU A 99 1.93 10.42 13.61
C LEU A 99 2.16 10.94 12.19
N LEU A 100 1.10 11.12 11.40
CA LEU A 100 1.17 11.83 10.12
C LEU A 100 1.59 13.30 10.33
N GLN A 101 1.05 13.97 11.35
CA GLN A 101 1.47 15.33 11.69
C GLN A 101 2.96 15.37 12.07
N GLN A 102 3.42 14.45 12.93
CA GLN A 102 4.84 14.34 13.28
C GLN A 102 5.70 14.04 12.05
N PHE A 103 5.25 13.15 11.17
CA PHE A 103 5.90 12.82 9.91
C PHE A 103 6.06 14.04 9.00
N ILE A 104 5.23 15.07 9.12
CA ILE A 104 5.36 16.30 8.30
C ILE A 104 6.17 17.37 9.05
N GLU A 105 5.96 17.51 10.35
CA GLU A 105 6.49 18.65 11.12
C GLU A 105 7.85 18.42 11.80
N GLN A 106 8.24 17.17 12.10
CA GLN A 106 9.46 16.90 12.86
C GLN A 106 10.70 16.94 11.96
N ASP A 107 11.81 17.44 12.51
CA ASP A 107 13.12 17.24 11.87
C ASP A 107 13.52 15.77 11.92
N THR A 108 14.20 15.28 10.88
CA THR A 108 14.65 13.88 10.70
C THR A 108 15.42 13.27 11.89
N THR A 109 15.91 14.09 12.81
CA THR A 109 16.69 13.65 13.98
C THR A 109 15.80 13.24 15.16
N ALA A 110 14.53 13.62 15.17
CA ALA A 110 13.59 13.24 16.22
C ALA A 110 12.96 11.87 15.89
N ARG A 111 12.98 10.95 16.86
CA ARG A 111 12.24 9.69 16.71
C ARG A 111 10.74 9.99 16.80
N MET A 112 10.02 9.74 15.71
CA MET A 112 8.57 9.62 15.73
C MET A 112 8.15 8.57 16.76
N THR A 113 7.28 8.94 17.68
CA THR A 113 6.73 8.03 18.69
C THR A 113 5.25 7.82 18.42
N ALA A 114 4.86 6.57 18.20
CA ALA A 114 3.46 6.18 18.17
C ALA A 114 2.87 6.50 19.55
N LEU A 115 1.91 7.41 19.59
CA LEU A 115 1.09 7.61 20.78
C LEU A 115 0.06 6.47 20.85
N SER A 116 -0.47 6.23 22.04
CA SER A 116 -1.56 5.27 22.29
C SER A 116 -2.68 5.40 21.25
N SER A 117 -3.37 4.28 21.00
CA SER A 117 -4.44 4.18 19.99
C SER A 117 -5.30 5.45 19.93
N PRO A 118 -5.49 6.06 18.75
CA PRO A 118 -6.20 7.32 18.63
C PRO A 118 -7.63 7.15 19.17
N GLN A 119 -8.09 8.14 19.96
CA GLN A 119 -9.48 8.18 20.40
C GLN A 119 -10.35 8.49 19.18
N LEU A 120 -10.91 7.43 18.59
CA LEU A 120 -11.84 7.54 17.48
C LEU A 120 -13.07 8.31 17.94
N ALA A 121 -13.41 9.38 17.22
CA ALA A 121 -14.63 10.11 17.48
C ALA A 121 -15.83 9.15 17.36
N PRO A 122 -16.82 9.22 18.28
CA PRO A 122 -17.98 8.35 18.23
C PRO A 122 -18.75 8.58 16.93
N VAL A 123 -18.71 7.59 16.04
CA VAL A 123 -19.48 7.59 14.80
C VAL A 123 -20.88 7.11 15.13
N LYS A 124 -21.90 7.87 14.71
CA LYS A 124 -23.30 7.41 14.81
C LYS A 124 -23.41 6.05 14.11
N PRO A 125 -23.94 5.01 14.77
CA PRO A 125 -24.13 3.71 14.13
C PRO A 125 -25.03 3.91 12.91
N ARG A 126 -24.46 3.79 11.71
CA ARG A 126 -25.27 3.49 10.53
C ARG A 126 -25.74 2.05 10.71
N GLN A 127 -26.98 1.73 10.33
CA GLN A 127 -27.41 0.33 10.27
C GLN A 127 -26.48 -0.41 9.30
N LEU A 128 -25.46 -1.04 9.88
CA LEU A 128 -24.52 -1.87 9.16
C LEU A 128 -25.13 -3.26 9.09
N PRO A 129 -25.00 -3.95 7.94
CA PRO A 129 -25.32 -5.36 7.89
C PRO A 129 -24.55 -6.09 9.00
N GLY A 130 -25.18 -7.04 9.71
CA GLY A 130 -24.49 -7.80 10.76
C GLY A 130 -23.26 -8.55 10.22
N ALA A 131 -22.40 -9.05 11.10
CA ALA A 131 -21.18 -9.78 10.75
C ALA A 131 -21.43 -10.94 9.76
N ASP A 132 -22.59 -11.61 9.87
CA ASP A 132 -23.01 -12.71 9.00
C ASP A 132 -23.72 -12.26 7.71
N SER A 133 -23.67 -10.97 7.38
CA SER A 133 -24.29 -10.49 6.15
C SER A 133 -23.63 -11.11 4.92
N PRO A 134 -24.41 -11.56 3.92
CA PRO A 134 -23.87 -12.02 2.64
C PRO A 134 -23.05 -10.93 1.93
N PHE A 135 -23.20 -9.66 2.33
CA PHE A 135 -22.36 -8.57 1.86
C PHE A 135 -20.88 -8.79 2.20
N TYR A 136 -20.52 -9.04 3.48
CA TYR A 136 -19.12 -9.16 3.91
C TYR A 136 -18.45 -10.34 3.22
N THR A 137 -19.11 -11.51 3.22
CA THR A 137 -18.61 -12.70 2.54
C THR A 137 -18.37 -12.45 1.05
N LYS A 138 -19.31 -11.78 0.37
CA LYS A 138 -19.15 -11.46 -1.05
C LYS A 138 -17.99 -10.49 -1.30
N GLN A 139 -17.83 -9.46 -0.48
CA GLN A 139 -16.74 -8.49 -0.63
C GLN A 139 -15.36 -9.10 -0.32
N GLN A 140 -15.26 -9.96 0.71
CA GLN A 140 -14.04 -10.70 1.02
C GLN A 140 -13.64 -11.62 -0.14
N MET A 141 -14.59 -12.39 -0.69
CA MET A 141 -14.34 -13.24 -1.86
C MET A 141 -13.90 -12.44 -3.09
N LEU A 142 -14.49 -11.26 -3.32
CA LEU A 142 -14.08 -10.38 -4.41
C LEU A 142 -12.65 -9.86 -4.21
N ALA A 143 -12.30 -9.43 -2.99
CA ALA A 143 -10.96 -8.97 -2.65
C ALA A 143 -9.92 -10.08 -2.87
N GLN A 144 -10.17 -11.29 -2.36
CA GLN A 144 -9.30 -12.46 -2.55
C GLN A 144 -9.15 -12.85 -4.03
N THR A 145 -10.26 -12.82 -4.78
CA THR A 145 -10.21 -13.14 -6.22
C THR A 145 -9.39 -12.10 -6.98
N THR A 146 -9.59 -10.81 -6.66
CA THR A 146 -8.83 -9.71 -7.26
C THR A 146 -7.34 -9.84 -6.92
N GLU A 147 -6.99 -10.09 -5.66
CA GLU A 147 -5.62 -10.32 -5.22
C GLU A 147 -4.96 -11.45 -6.03
N LYS A 148 -5.65 -12.60 -6.14
CA LYS A 148 -5.19 -13.75 -6.91
C LYS A 148 -4.97 -13.42 -8.39
N GLU A 149 -5.93 -12.75 -9.03
CA GLU A 149 -5.86 -12.39 -10.45
C GLU A 149 -4.73 -11.41 -10.73
N MET A 150 -4.57 -10.39 -9.89
CA MET A 150 -3.47 -9.42 -9.99
C MET A 150 -2.11 -10.09 -9.79
N SER A 151 -2.00 -11.02 -8.84
CA SER A 151 -0.78 -11.82 -8.61
C SER A 151 -0.42 -12.69 -9.81
N MET A 152 -1.41 -13.40 -10.38
CA MET A 152 -1.22 -14.20 -11.59
C MET A 152 -0.80 -13.33 -12.78
N GLY A 153 -1.43 -12.16 -12.94
CA GLY A 153 -1.08 -11.19 -13.98
C GLY A 153 0.36 -10.69 -13.84
N SER A 154 0.76 -10.27 -12.62
CA SER A 154 2.13 -9.81 -12.34
C SER A 154 3.17 -10.88 -12.69
N ARG A 155 2.95 -12.14 -12.29
CA ARG A 155 3.83 -13.27 -12.65
C ARG A 155 3.85 -13.57 -14.16
N ALA A 156 2.72 -13.39 -14.86
CA ALA A 156 2.67 -13.57 -16.30
C ALA A 156 3.51 -12.50 -17.02
N VAL A 157 3.47 -11.26 -16.54
CA VAL A 157 4.30 -10.16 -17.06
C VAL A 157 5.79 -10.41 -16.80
N GLU A 158 6.15 -10.85 -15.60
CA GLU A 158 7.54 -11.22 -15.28
C GLU A 158 8.07 -12.32 -16.22
N LYS A 159 7.26 -13.36 -16.45
CA LYS A 159 7.60 -14.43 -17.40
C LYS A 159 7.74 -13.89 -18.83
N MET A 160 6.83 -13.00 -19.26
CA MET A 160 6.89 -12.38 -20.59
C MET A 160 8.17 -11.55 -20.76
N ALA A 161 8.54 -10.73 -19.76
CA ALA A 161 9.78 -9.96 -19.77
C ALA A 161 11.02 -10.89 -19.85
N GLN A 162 11.02 -12.00 -19.12
CA GLN A 162 12.10 -12.98 -19.19
C GLN A 162 12.22 -13.65 -20.57
N MET A 163 11.09 -14.03 -21.18
CA MET A 163 11.09 -14.60 -22.53
C MET A 163 11.58 -13.59 -23.57
N ARG A 164 11.20 -12.30 -23.44
CA ARG A 164 11.71 -11.24 -24.31
C ARG A 164 13.22 -11.06 -24.18
N LYS A 165 13.79 -11.10 -22.97
CA LYS A 165 15.26 -11.08 -22.80
C LYS A 165 15.95 -12.24 -23.53
N GLY A 166 15.33 -13.43 -23.53
CA GLY A 166 15.81 -14.55 -24.36
C GLY A 166 15.76 -14.25 -25.86
N LEU A 167 14.69 -13.60 -26.34
CA LEU A 167 14.56 -13.15 -27.73
C LEU A 167 15.61 -12.10 -28.11
N VAL A 168 15.94 -11.17 -27.20
CA VAL A 168 17.03 -10.17 -27.41
C VAL A 168 18.35 -10.89 -27.68
N VAL A 169 18.72 -11.88 -26.86
CA VAL A 169 19.96 -12.65 -27.05
C VAL A 169 20.00 -13.32 -28.43
N ALA A 170 18.89 -13.90 -28.86
CA ALA A 170 18.79 -14.53 -30.19
C ALA A 170 18.92 -13.51 -31.34
N HIS A 171 18.29 -12.33 -31.21
CA HIS A 171 18.41 -11.26 -32.21
C HIS A 171 19.84 -10.74 -32.33
N VAL A 172 20.55 -10.53 -31.22
CA VAL A 172 21.93 -10.06 -31.22
C VAL A 172 22.89 -11.09 -31.82
N ASP A 173 22.71 -12.38 -31.52
CA ASP A 173 23.50 -13.46 -32.13
C ASP A 173 23.25 -13.53 -33.65
N LEU A 174 21.99 -13.47 -34.08
CA LEU A 174 21.65 -13.47 -35.50
C LEU A 174 22.18 -12.22 -36.22
N ALA A 175 22.09 -11.05 -35.58
CA ALA A 175 22.62 -9.80 -36.09
C ALA A 175 24.13 -9.90 -36.37
N SER A 176 24.89 -10.37 -35.37
CA SER A 176 26.33 -10.59 -35.48
C SER A 176 26.69 -11.54 -36.62
N LYS A 177 25.97 -12.66 -36.73
CA LYS A 177 26.16 -13.64 -37.81
C LYS A 177 25.85 -13.06 -39.19
N ALA A 178 24.79 -12.27 -39.32
CA ALA A 178 24.44 -11.61 -40.59
C ALA A 178 25.50 -10.59 -41.02
N VAL A 179 26.03 -9.79 -40.09
CA VAL A 179 27.15 -8.88 -40.38
C VAL A 179 28.40 -9.66 -40.79
N HIS A 180 28.72 -10.75 -40.08
CA HIS A 180 29.87 -11.59 -40.41
C HIS A 180 29.75 -12.18 -41.81
N MET A 181 28.59 -12.75 -42.16
CA MET A 181 28.32 -13.26 -43.52
C MET A 181 28.46 -12.18 -44.58
N GLY A 182 27.98 -10.96 -44.30
CA GLY A 182 28.17 -9.82 -45.21
C GLY A 182 29.64 -9.46 -45.43
N GLY A 183 30.51 -9.68 -44.44
CA GLY A 183 31.96 -9.46 -44.57
C GLY A 183 32.70 -10.56 -45.34
N THR A 184 32.13 -11.76 -45.44
CA THR A 184 32.69 -12.89 -46.20
C THR A 184 32.12 -13.01 -47.61
N GLU A 185 31.14 -12.18 -47.97
CA GLU A 185 30.43 -12.24 -49.24
C GLU A 185 31.17 -11.46 -50.34
N ASP A 186 31.35 -12.10 -51.49
CA ASP A 186 32.08 -11.53 -52.62
C ASP A 186 31.20 -10.60 -53.47
N ASP A 187 29.89 -10.88 -53.58
CA ASP A 187 28.94 -10.03 -54.31
C ASP A 187 28.61 -8.74 -53.51
N PRO A 188 29.01 -7.55 -53.98
CA PRO A 188 28.87 -6.33 -53.18
C PRO A 188 27.42 -5.95 -52.81
N PRO A 189 26.42 -6.08 -53.71
CA PRO A 189 25.01 -5.89 -53.34
C PRO A 189 24.55 -6.81 -52.21
N LEU A 190 24.88 -8.11 -52.28
CA LEU A 190 24.52 -9.10 -51.26
C LEU A 190 25.24 -8.85 -49.93
N ALA A 191 26.55 -8.58 -49.97
CA ALA A 191 27.37 -8.22 -48.81
C ALA A 191 26.77 -7.03 -48.03
N ASN A 192 26.36 -5.99 -48.76
CA ASN A 192 25.70 -4.81 -48.21
C ASN A 192 24.31 -5.13 -47.65
N GLY A 193 23.54 -6.00 -48.32
CA GLY A 193 22.23 -6.45 -47.86
C GLY A 193 22.31 -7.18 -46.52
N LEU A 194 23.24 -8.12 -46.39
CA LEU A 194 23.49 -8.89 -45.15
C LEU A 194 23.96 -8.00 -44.00
N SER A 195 24.87 -7.07 -44.28
CA SER A 195 25.34 -6.10 -43.28
C SER A 195 24.21 -5.19 -42.77
N LYS A 196 23.31 -4.74 -43.66
CA LYS A 196 22.13 -3.94 -43.28
C LYS A 196 21.11 -4.77 -42.49
N LEU A 197 20.87 -6.02 -42.89
CA LEU A 197 20.02 -6.94 -42.14
C LEU A 197 20.53 -7.14 -40.72
N GLY A 198 21.84 -7.35 -40.55
CA GLY A 198 22.43 -7.48 -39.22
C GLY A 198 22.22 -6.25 -38.35
N LYS A 199 22.43 -5.05 -38.89
CA LYS A 199 22.14 -3.78 -38.16
C LYS A 199 20.66 -3.65 -37.78
N CYS A 200 19.75 -3.97 -38.70
CA CYS A 200 18.31 -3.95 -38.43
C CYS A 200 17.92 -4.94 -37.30
N LEU A 201 18.49 -6.15 -37.31
CA LEU A 201 18.26 -7.14 -36.26
C LEU A 201 18.79 -6.71 -34.89
N GLN A 202 19.90 -5.97 -34.86
CA GLN A 202 20.42 -5.36 -33.63
C GLN A 202 19.41 -4.33 -33.08
N GLU A 203 18.91 -3.43 -33.93
CA GLU A 203 17.90 -2.44 -33.54
C GLU A 203 16.61 -3.09 -33.03
N VAL A 204 16.16 -4.18 -33.66
CA VAL A 204 15.01 -4.97 -33.18
C VAL A 204 15.29 -5.58 -31.80
N GLY A 205 16.51 -6.08 -31.58
CA GLY A 205 16.95 -6.54 -30.25
C GLY A 205 16.86 -5.45 -29.19
N ASP A 206 17.34 -4.25 -29.50
CA ASP A 206 17.31 -3.10 -28.58
C ASP A 206 15.86 -2.68 -28.24
N ILE A 207 14.95 -2.70 -29.22
CA ILE A 207 13.52 -2.44 -28.99
C ILE A 207 12.90 -3.50 -28.07
N HIS A 208 13.22 -4.78 -28.28
CA HIS A 208 12.72 -5.86 -27.42
C HIS A 208 13.26 -5.77 -25.99
N GLN A 209 14.50 -5.32 -25.81
CA GLN A 209 15.07 -5.05 -24.50
C GLN A 209 14.31 -3.95 -23.78
N LEU A 210 14.10 -2.81 -24.45
CA LEU A 210 13.35 -1.68 -23.90
C LEU A 210 11.91 -2.08 -23.55
N GLN A 211 11.27 -2.88 -24.41
CA GLN A 211 9.92 -3.38 -24.16
C GLN A 211 9.85 -4.30 -22.93
N ALA A 212 10.83 -5.17 -22.74
CA ALA A 212 10.89 -6.06 -21.57
C ALA A 212 11.02 -5.26 -20.26
N GLU A 213 11.81 -4.20 -20.25
CA GLU A 213 11.98 -3.33 -19.09
C GLU A 213 10.72 -2.49 -18.82
N THR A 214 10.15 -1.89 -19.87
CA THR A 214 8.93 -1.08 -19.78
C THR A 214 7.73 -1.87 -19.26
N GLU A 215 7.51 -3.08 -19.78
CA GLU A 215 6.39 -3.93 -19.35
C GLU A 215 6.54 -4.36 -17.88
N ALA A 216 7.76 -4.67 -17.43
CA ALA A 216 8.02 -5.04 -16.04
C ALA A 216 7.70 -3.88 -15.09
N VAL A 217 8.13 -2.66 -15.42
CA VAL A 217 7.85 -1.47 -14.59
C VAL A 217 6.39 -1.08 -14.65
N VAL A 218 5.86 -0.81 -15.84
CA VAL A 218 4.54 -0.20 -15.96
C VAL A 218 3.43 -1.17 -15.59
N LEU A 219 3.49 -2.41 -16.10
CA LEU A 219 2.42 -3.38 -15.89
C LEU A 219 2.72 -4.31 -14.71
N GLY A 220 3.97 -4.78 -14.60
CA GLY A 220 4.38 -5.69 -13.52
C GLY A 220 4.24 -5.05 -12.14
N ASP A 221 4.82 -3.86 -11.94
CA ASP A 221 4.75 -3.16 -10.64
C ASP A 221 3.32 -2.67 -10.35
N PHE A 222 2.58 -2.21 -11.37
CA PHE A 222 1.17 -1.83 -11.20
C PHE A 222 0.32 -3.01 -10.70
N LEU A 223 0.39 -4.18 -11.35
CA LEU A 223 -0.37 -5.36 -10.95
C LEU A 223 0.05 -5.82 -9.55
N ASN A 224 1.35 -5.78 -9.25
CA ASN A 224 1.84 -6.10 -7.91
C ASN A 224 1.30 -5.11 -6.86
N TYR A 225 1.24 -3.81 -7.16
CA TYR A 225 0.65 -2.82 -6.27
C TYR A 225 -0.87 -3.03 -6.06
N GLN A 226 -1.60 -3.37 -7.12
CA GLN A 226 -3.05 -3.67 -6.99
C GLN A 226 -3.32 -4.96 -6.23
N MET A 227 -2.45 -5.96 -6.35
CA MET A 227 -2.51 -7.17 -5.52
C MET A 227 -2.47 -6.81 -4.03
N HIS A 228 -1.51 -5.97 -3.61
CA HIS A 228 -1.42 -5.54 -2.21
C HIS A 228 -2.61 -4.66 -1.78
N ASN A 229 -3.12 -3.77 -2.64
CA ASN A 229 -4.33 -3.00 -2.32
C ASN A 229 -5.54 -3.93 -2.08
N ALA A 230 -5.71 -4.96 -2.90
CA ALA A 230 -6.76 -5.96 -2.73
C ALA A 230 -6.59 -6.73 -1.41
N HIS A 231 -5.35 -7.09 -1.07
CA HIS A 231 -5.03 -7.73 0.21
C HIS A 231 -5.41 -6.84 1.41
N CYS A 232 -5.03 -5.56 1.40
CA CYS A 232 -5.40 -4.63 2.47
C CYS A 232 -6.93 -4.48 2.63
N VAL A 233 -7.68 -4.53 1.53
CA VAL A 233 -9.16 -4.54 1.59
C VAL A 233 -9.66 -5.81 2.28
N TYR A 234 -9.09 -6.97 1.94
CA TYR A 234 -9.43 -8.23 2.59
C TYR A 234 -9.17 -8.19 4.10
N GLU A 235 -7.96 -7.77 4.52
CA GLU A 235 -7.59 -7.65 5.94
C GLU A 235 -8.54 -6.72 6.71
N VAL A 236 -8.89 -5.58 6.12
CA VAL A 236 -9.81 -4.61 6.77
C VAL A 236 -11.23 -5.17 6.88
N LEU A 237 -11.70 -5.93 5.89
CA LEU A 237 -13.00 -6.59 5.98
C LEU A 237 -13.00 -7.66 7.08
N ASP A 238 -11.90 -8.39 7.23
CA ASP A 238 -11.72 -9.38 8.28
C ASP A 238 -11.67 -8.73 9.67
N ASN A 239 -10.86 -7.68 9.83
CA ASN A 239 -10.81 -6.87 11.05
C ASN A 239 -12.19 -6.30 11.42
N ARG A 240 -12.94 -5.79 10.44
CA ARG A 240 -14.30 -5.29 10.66
C ARG A 240 -15.23 -6.39 11.14
N LYS A 241 -15.14 -7.59 10.57
CA LYS A 241 -15.95 -8.74 11.01
C LYS A 241 -15.65 -9.09 12.46
N GLN A 242 -14.38 -9.19 12.83
CA GLN A 242 -13.96 -9.43 14.22
C GLN A 242 -14.50 -8.35 15.17
N LEU A 243 -14.40 -7.07 14.78
CA LEU A 243 -14.94 -5.96 15.58
C LEU A 243 -16.46 -6.05 15.79
N PHE A 244 -17.23 -6.54 14.80
CA PHE A 244 -18.67 -6.78 14.99
C PHE A 244 -18.96 -7.94 15.94
N GLU A 245 -18.18 -9.01 15.88
CA GLU A 245 -18.31 -10.16 16.80
C GLU A 245 -17.96 -9.75 18.24
N ASP A 246 -16.89 -8.97 18.41
CA ASP A 246 -16.48 -8.40 19.70
C ASP A 246 -17.55 -7.46 20.25
N HIS A 247 -18.11 -6.59 19.39
CA HIS A 247 -19.21 -5.69 19.75
C HIS A 247 -20.47 -6.48 20.15
N ALA A 248 -20.86 -7.51 19.40
CA ALA A 248 -22.01 -8.35 19.73
C ALA A 248 -21.83 -9.03 21.11
N THR A 249 -20.62 -9.54 21.37
CA THR A 249 -20.25 -10.12 22.67
C THR A 249 -20.32 -9.07 23.80
N ALA A 250 -19.85 -7.85 23.55
CA ALA A 250 -19.92 -6.75 24.51
C ALA A 250 -21.37 -6.35 24.82
N VAL A 251 -22.24 -6.25 23.80
CA VAL A 251 -23.67 -5.97 23.97
C VAL A 251 -24.35 -7.07 24.79
N GLU A 252 -24.07 -8.34 24.51
CA GLU A 252 -24.63 -9.46 25.29
C GLU A 252 -24.19 -9.39 26.76
N ARG A 253 -22.92 -9.03 27.04
CA ARG A 253 -22.42 -8.83 28.41
C ARG A 253 -23.15 -7.69 29.11
N VAL A 254 -23.37 -6.57 28.43
CA VAL A 254 -24.10 -5.40 28.97
C VAL A 254 -25.56 -5.79 29.27
N GLU A 255 -26.25 -6.46 28.34
CA GLU A 255 -27.65 -6.87 28.52
C GLU A 255 -27.82 -7.89 29.66
N LYS A 256 -26.91 -8.87 29.80
CA LYS A 256 -26.91 -9.80 30.95
C LYS A 256 -26.75 -9.05 32.28
N ARG A 257 -25.82 -8.10 32.35
CA ARG A 257 -25.58 -7.30 33.57
C ARG A 257 -26.76 -6.39 33.90
N LYS A 258 -27.37 -5.74 32.90
CA LYS A 258 -28.63 -4.98 33.06
C LYS A 258 -29.74 -5.85 33.61
N HIS A 259 -29.92 -7.05 33.08
CA HIS A 259 -30.95 -7.99 33.55
C HIS A 259 -30.71 -8.44 35.00
N THR A 260 -29.47 -8.79 35.36
CA THR A 260 -29.11 -9.10 36.76
C THR A 260 -29.40 -7.92 37.70
N LEU A 261 -29.04 -6.70 37.29
CA LEU A 261 -29.34 -5.48 38.05
C LEU A 261 -30.86 -5.28 38.23
N GLN A 262 -31.65 -5.50 37.18
CA GLN A 262 -33.12 -5.41 37.25
C GLN A 262 -33.70 -6.44 38.23
N GLN A 263 -33.21 -7.68 38.21
CA GLN A 263 -33.65 -8.72 39.15
C GLN A 263 -33.33 -8.36 40.60
N LEU A 264 -32.12 -7.86 40.88
CA LEU A 264 -31.71 -7.39 42.21
C LEU A 264 -32.58 -6.23 42.69
N LYS A 265 -32.96 -5.30 41.80
CA LYS A 265 -33.87 -4.18 42.11
C LYS A 265 -35.30 -4.64 42.39
N SER A 266 -35.77 -5.72 41.75
CA SER A 266 -37.12 -6.27 41.98
C SER A 266 -37.22 -7.21 43.20
N SER A 267 -36.09 -7.59 43.81
CA SER A 267 -36.07 -8.50 44.96
C SER A 267 -36.62 -7.82 46.22
N VAL A 268 -37.43 -8.54 46.99
CA VAL A 268 -38.02 -8.07 48.27
C VAL A 268 -36.97 -7.93 49.38
N ASN A 269 -35.82 -8.61 49.26
CA ASN A 269 -34.75 -8.63 50.26
C ASN A 269 -33.48 -7.98 49.68
N ILE A 270 -33.46 -6.66 49.63
CA ILE A 270 -32.42 -5.85 48.97
C ILE A 270 -31.18 -5.74 49.86
N ARG A 271 -30.04 -6.27 49.40
CA ARG A 271 -28.72 -5.99 50.00
C ARG A 271 -28.05 -4.88 49.21
N GLN A 272 -27.85 -3.74 49.86
CA GLN A 272 -27.34 -2.52 49.22
C GLN A 272 -25.93 -2.71 48.63
N GLU A 273 -25.06 -3.48 49.29
CA GLU A 273 -23.72 -3.85 48.77
C GLU A 273 -23.81 -4.57 47.42
N ARG A 274 -24.67 -5.58 47.28
CA ARG A 274 -24.83 -6.33 46.02
C ARG A 274 -25.39 -5.48 44.88
N VAL A 275 -26.20 -4.49 45.19
CA VAL A 275 -26.71 -3.54 44.19
C VAL A 275 -25.58 -2.60 43.76
N ASN A 276 -24.78 -2.11 44.69
CA ASN A 276 -23.63 -1.25 44.40
C ASN A 276 -22.58 -1.98 43.57
N ASP A 277 -22.27 -3.24 43.91
CA ASP A 277 -21.35 -4.09 43.13
C ASP A 277 -21.86 -4.30 41.70
N ALA A 278 -23.15 -4.61 41.54
CA ALA A 278 -23.76 -4.79 40.22
C ALA A 278 -23.85 -3.49 39.40
N VAL A 279 -23.93 -2.32 40.04
CA VAL A 279 -23.85 -1.01 39.37
C VAL A 279 -22.42 -0.74 38.92
N ALA A 280 -21.42 -0.96 39.78
CA ALA A 280 -20.01 -0.80 39.43
C ALA A 280 -19.59 -1.72 38.28
N GLU A 281 -20.03 -2.99 38.29
CA GLU A 281 -19.81 -3.92 37.20
C GLU A 281 -20.51 -3.51 35.89
N LEU A 282 -21.62 -2.80 35.96
CA LEU A 282 -22.29 -2.25 34.78
C LEU A 282 -21.49 -1.06 34.22
N GLU A 283 -21.00 -0.18 35.09
CA GLU A 283 -20.21 1.00 34.72
C GLU A 283 -18.86 0.63 34.11
N GLU A 284 -18.22 -0.46 34.54
CA GLU A 284 -16.94 -0.94 33.97
C GLU A 284 -17.08 -1.40 32.51
N VAL A 285 -18.30 -1.74 32.07
CA VAL A 285 -18.55 -2.46 30.82
C VAL A 285 -19.39 -1.62 29.84
N SER A 286 -19.94 -0.51 30.32
CA SER A 286 -20.72 0.46 29.54
C SER A 286 -19.81 1.48 28.87
#